data_AF-A0AAD1FNE5-F1
#
_entry.id   AF-A0AAD1FNE5-F1
#
_cell.length_a   1.000
_cell.length_b   1.000
_cell.length_c   1.000
_cell.angle_alpha   90.00
_cell.angle_beta   90.00
_cell.angle_gamma   90.00
#
_symmetry.space_group_name_H-M   'P 1'
#
loop_
_entity.id
_entity.type
_entity.pdbx_description
1 polymer ?
#
loop_
_entity_poly.entity_id
_entity_poly.type
_entity_poly.pdbx_seq_one_letter_code
_entity_poly.pdbx_strand_id
1 'polypeptide(L)'
;MESPPKSHYVYTVVDQWRQQIDRYLNQQPLFTDTKSLYTVFNRDFSNSYLQGDINKNMFIDNPRDNAVTHFTKVYQCTTPEAVNGVKQKLYDDKTEIIQTVEQVTANMDVSSLPLTIVLTGQEGELLSISVTTPNHHFVLCSDSVLRASNKQTLTHDMLEKRFQSLANEGEFEIVEFNTKGLNEALSVPFAELAQLKDQMGYRLNGNVAIVAPIEPPKPRNMANHRKPTGIAPKLAVLTSEPKDVTLGHGDEVALYYAMPEGLAMELETLVALFEQNPHLIPWFPAILIGENYQAAVEFIERVKPQQLVTNNNGIAYVAYQHEIDWIAGSYLNITNSFSLQCIADEFKAKGAFISNEINRKQINPMVCPENFELYYSIYHPLMMLMSRQCLFHQTVGCKEKRFDNKCLRKCDKSASILSLKEASFVLDKVVTPIDLLMVKFTFYKRSNNLIVHLFAFRKTNGFSY
;
A
#
# COMPACT_ATOMS: atom_id res chain seq x y z
N MET A 1 17.72 -14.22 -2.15
CA MET A 1 16.62 -14.46 -1.21
C MET A 1 16.97 -13.71 0.05
N GLU A 2 16.29 -12.60 0.34
CA GLU A 2 16.40 -11.99 1.66
C GLU A 2 15.67 -12.92 2.64
N SER A 3 16.38 -13.33 3.69
CA SER A 3 15.78 -14.02 4.83
C SER A 3 14.65 -13.15 5.37
N PRO A 4 13.48 -13.71 5.75
CA PRO A 4 12.49 -12.94 6.49
C PRO A 4 13.15 -12.27 7.71
N PRO A 5 12.70 -11.06 8.11
CA PRO A 5 13.23 -10.41 9.30
C PRO A 5 13.08 -11.36 10.49
N LYS A 6 14.15 -11.54 11.26
CA LYS A 6 14.16 -12.43 12.42
C LYS A 6 13.25 -11.85 13.50
N SER A 7 12.59 -12.69 14.29
CA SER A 7 11.64 -12.27 15.34
C SER A 7 12.19 -11.19 16.28
N HIS A 8 13.45 -11.32 16.71
CA HIS A 8 14.12 -10.32 17.55
C HIS A 8 14.25 -8.94 16.90
N TYR A 9 14.38 -8.85 15.58
CA TYR A 9 14.40 -7.57 14.89
C TYR A 9 13.04 -6.88 15.05
N VAL A 10 11.96 -7.58 14.69
CA VAL A 10 10.60 -7.03 14.76
C VAL A 10 10.25 -6.65 16.19
N TYR A 11 10.53 -7.54 17.15
CA TYR A 11 10.31 -7.28 18.57
C TYR A 11 11.00 -6.00 19.04
N THR A 12 12.31 -5.86 18.80
CA THR A 12 13.07 -4.69 19.26
C THR A 12 12.55 -3.40 18.65
N VAL A 13 12.18 -3.38 17.37
CA VAL A 13 11.61 -2.18 16.74
C VAL A 13 10.26 -1.83 17.37
N VAL A 14 9.36 -2.82 17.49
CA VAL A 14 8.01 -2.60 18.04
C VAL A 14 8.07 -2.18 19.51
N ASP A 15 8.90 -2.82 20.32
CA ASP A 15 9.10 -2.50 21.73
C ASP A 15 9.61 -1.06 21.92
N GLN A 16 10.62 -0.64 21.15
CA GLN A 16 11.13 0.74 21.19
C GLN A 16 10.05 1.77 20.81
N TRP A 17 9.28 1.50 19.76
CA TRP A 17 8.17 2.36 19.36
C TRP A 17 7.05 2.39 20.42
N ARG A 18 6.72 1.25 21.02
CA ARG A 18 5.72 1.15 22.08
C ARG A 18 6.13 1.96 23.30
N GLN A 19 7.37 1.81 23.77
CA GLN A 19 7.91 2.60 24.88
C GLN A 19 7.83 4.11 24.60
N GLN A 20 8.11 4.52 23.37
CA GLN A 20 8.01 5.92 22.96
C GLN A 20 6.56 6.44 23.03
N ILE A 21 5.60 5.66 22.52
CA ILE A 21 4.17 5.99 22.55
C ILE A 21 3.67 6.05 24.00
N ASP A 22 3.98 5.05 24.82
CA ASP A 22 3.54 4.97 26.21
C ASP A 22 4.07 6.16 27.02
N ARG A 23 5.33 6.55 26.80
CA ARG A 23 5.91 7.74 27.44
C ARG A 23 5.23 9.03 27.00
N TYR A 24 4.96 9.19 25.71
CA TYR A 24 4.23 10.35 25.19
C TYR A 24 2.82 10.44 25.79
N LEU A 25 2.06 9.35 25.81
CA LEU A 25 0.71 9.29 26.39
C LEU A 25 0.72 9.59 27.90
N ASN A 26 1.76 9.15 28.61
CA ASN A 26 1.94 9.40 30.04
C ASN A 26 2.63 10.75 30.36
N GLN A 27 2.81 11.63 29.36
CA GLN A 27 3.49 12.93 29.52
C GLN A 27 4.90 12.84 30.11
N GLN A 28 5.60 11.72 29.88
CA GLN A 28 6.97 11.51 30.29
C GLN A 28 7.95 12.03 29.21
N PRO A 29 9.20 12.37 29.58
CA PRO A 29 10.24 12.73 28.60
C PRO A 29 10.41 11.63 27.54
N LEU A 30 10.64 12.00 26.29
CA LEU A 30 10.87 11.04 25.20
C LEU A 30 12.04 10.09 25.49
N PHE A 31 11.94 8.84 25.04
CA PHE A 31 13.02 7.86 25.20
C PHE A 31 14.15 8.18 24.22
N THR A 32 15.38 8.27 24.71
CA THR A 32 16.55 8.68 23.91
C THR A 32 17.59 7.57 23.75
N ASP A 33 17.44 6.42 24.42
CA ASP A 33 18.39 5.32 24.28
C ASP A 33 18.07 4.48 23.04
N THR A 34 18.80 4.73 21.96
CA THR A 34 18.60 4.03 20.68
C THR A 34 19.55 2.83 20.50
N LYS A 35 20.30 2.41 21.53
CA LYS A 35 21.31 1.35 21.39
C LYS A 35 20.72 0.05 20.83
N SER A 36 19.56 -0.36 21.33
CA SER A 36 18.87 -1.58 20.90
C SER A 36 18.51 -1.55 19.41
N LEU A 37 18.06 -0.40 18.89
CA LEU A 37 17.81 -0.18 17.47
C LEU A 37 19.10 -0.34 16.65
N TYR A 38 20.19 0.29 17.10
CA TYR A 38 21.50 0.18 16.46
C TYR A 38 22.10 -1.23 16.51
N THR A 39 21.68 -2.07 17.46
CA THR A 39 22.06 -3.48 17.54
C THR A 39 21.37 -4.34 16.49
N VAL A 40 20.09 -4.06 16.18
CA VAL A 40 19.29 -4.91 15.26
C VAL A 40 19.23 -4.37 13.82
N PHE A 41 19.43 -3.08 13.61
CA PHE A 41 19.43 -2.49 12.26
C PHE A 41 20.79 -2.67 11.56
N ASN A 42 20.72 -3.16 10.33
CA ASN A 42 21.90 -3.25 9.46
C ASN A 42 22.34 -1.88 8.90
N ARG A 43 21.74 -0.77 9.34
CA ARG A 43 21.92 0.58 8.78
C ARG A 43 22.00 1.61 9.92
N ASP A 44 22.74 2.68 9.67
CA ASP A 44 22.75 3.85 10.55
C ASP A 44 21.50 4.70 10.31
N PHE A 45 21.12 5.50 11.31
CA PHE A 45 20.00 6.41 11.24
C PHE A 45 20.49 7.83 10.99
N SER A 46 19.72 8.59 10.20
CA SER A 46 19.94 10.01 10.01
C SER A 46 18.61 10.72 9.84
N ASN A 47 18.47 11.88 10.47
CA ASN A 47 17.36 12.80 10.24
C ASN A 47 17.65 13.79 9.10
N SER A 48 18.76 13.63 8.37
CA SER A 48 19.16 14.47 7.23
C SER A 48 18.03 14.66 6.22
N TYR A 49 17.23 13.62 5.96
CA TYR A 49 16.08 13.73 5.05
C TYR A 49 15.04 14.74 5.56
N LEU A 50 14.72 14.67 6.85
CA LEU A 50 13.74 15.55 7.52
C LEU A 50 14.26 16.98 7.65
N GLN A 51 15.57 17.14 7.86
CA GLN A 51 16.23 18.45 7.97
C GLN A 51 16.58 19.08 6.61
N GLY A 52 16.30 18.40 5.49
CA GLY A 52 16.70 18.85 4.15
C GLY A 52 18.22 18.86 3.93
N ASP A 53 19.00 18.18 4.77
CA ASP A 53 20.44 18.00 4.61
C ASP A 53 20.74 16.79 3.73
N ILE A 54 20.37 16.88 2.45
CA ILE A 54 20.57 15.79 1.51
C ILE A 54 22.04 15.72 1.12
N ASN A 55 22.77 14.73 1.64
CA ASN A 55 24.21 14.62 1.46
C ASN A 55 24.68 13.19 1.17
N LYS A 56 25.95 13.04 0.77
CA LYS A 56 26.50 11.72 0.40
C LYS A 56 26.53 10.71 1.55
N ASN A 57 26.55 11.17 2.81
CA ASN A 57 26.62 10.30 3.99
C ASN A 57 25.27 9.65 4.32
N MET A 58 24.19 10.00 3.61
CA MET A 58 22.92 9.29 3.68
C MET A 58 22.97 7.89 3.02
N PHE A 59 24.01 7.62 2.22
CA PHE A 59 24.24 6.30 1.63
C PHE A 59 25.07 5.43 2.56
N ILE A 60 24.71 4.14 2.62
CA ILE A 60 25.47 3.13 3.32
C ILE A 60 25.96 2.13 2.27
N ASP A 61 27.25 2.23 1.95
CA ASP A 61 27.88 1.52 0.82
C ASP A 61 27.97 0.00 1.07
N ASN A 62 27.91 -0.41 2.33
CA ASN A 62 27.97 -1.82 2.71
C ASN A 62 26.57 -2.38 2.97
N PRO A 63 26.11 -3.39 2.20
CA PRO A 63 24.82 -3.99 2.44
C PRO A 63 24.77 -4.82 3.74
N ARG A 64 25.92 -5.14 4.35
CA ARG A 64 26.04 -5.91 5.59
C ARG A 64 25.67 -5.10 6.84
N ASP A 65 25.68 -5.78 7.99
CA ASP A 65 25.39 -5.22 9.31
C ASP A 65 26.31 -4.01 9.65
N ASN A 66 25.71 -2.85 9.92
CA ASN A 66 26.41 -1.62 10.30
C ASN A 66 26.64 -1.54 11.83
N ALA A 67 25.98 -2.35 12.65
CA ALA A 67 26.07 -2.29 14.12
C ALA A 67 27.53 -2.28 14.61
N VAL A 68 28.38 -3.18 14.08
CA VAL A 68 29.80 -3.24 14.43
C VAL A 68 30.50 -1.90 14.15
N THR A 69 30.25 -1.31 12.98
CA THR A 69 30.87 -0.04 12.58
C THR A 69 30.40 1.11 13.48
N HIS A 70 29.09 1.17 13.75
CA HIS A 70 28.50 2.14 14.66
C HIS A 70 29.12 2.07 16.06
N PHE A 71 29.11 0.89 16.69
CA PHE A 71 29.62 0.74 18.04
C PHE A 71 31.13 0.84 18.16
N THR A 72 31.91 0.41 17.15
CA THR A 72 33.35 0.70 17.07
C THR A 72 33.63 2.21 17.10
N LYS A 73 32.82 3.01 16.41
CA LYS A 73 32.93 4.47 16.41
C LYS A 73 32.51 5.07 17.76
N VAL A 74 31.38 4.64 18.32
CA VAL A 74 30.88 5.10 19.63
C VAL A 74 31.89 4.82 20.74
N TYR A 75 32.47 3.63 20.76
CA TYR A 75 33.47 3.22 21.75
C TYR A 75 34.90 3.64 21.41
N GLN A 76 35.11 4.39 20.32
CA GLN A 76 36.41 4.88 19.86
C GLN A 76 37.47 3.76 19.75
N CYS A 77 37.07 2.57 19.31
CA CYS A 77 37.97 1.43 19.22
C CYS A 77 38.99 1.63 18.09
N THR A 78 40.29 1.60 18.42
CA THR A 78 41.39 1.80 17.47
C THR A 78 42.20 0.54 17.19
N THR A 79 42.02 -0.53 17.97
CA THR A 79 42.76 -1.79 17.84
C THR A 79 41.87 -2.93 17.32
N PRO A 80 42.43 -3.93 16.62
CA PRO A 80 41.69 -5.11 16.18
C PRO A 80 41.02 -5.87 17.36
N GLU A 81 41.69 -5.93 18.50
CA GLU A 81 41.18 -6.58 19.71
C GLU A 81 39.94 -5.88 20.24
N ALA A 82 39.95 -4.53 20.28
CA ALA A 82 38.80 -3.75 20.71
C ALA A 82 37.61 -3.92 19.75
N VAL A 83 37.86 -3.96 18.43
CA VAL A 83 36.81 -4.23 17.43
C VAL A 83 36.22 -5.64 17.59
N ASN A 84 37.05 -6.64 17.87
CA ASN A 84 36.57 -8.00 18.14
C ASN A 84 35.75 -8.06 19.44
N GLY A 85 36.13 -7.27 20.47
CA GLY A 85 35.32 -7.09 21.68
C GLY A 85 33.92 -6.54 21.37
N VAL A 86 33.81 -5.55 20.45
CA VAL A 86 32.52 -5.02 19.99
C VAL A 86 31.68 -6.08 19.28
N LYS A 87 32.30 -6.89 18.40
CA LYS A 87 31.59 -7.99 17.72
C LYS A 87 31.06 -9.02 18.71
N GLN A 88 31.86 -9.39 19.70
CA GLN A 88 31.45 -10.32 20.74
C GLN A 88 30.29 -9.75 21.55
N LYS A 89 30.42 -8.51 22.01
CA LYS A 89 29.33 -7.83 22.73
C LYS A 89 28.04 -7.78 21.92
N LEU A 90 28.11 -7.46 20.63
CA LEU A 90 26.92 -7.43 19.77
C LEU A 90 26.29 -8.81 19.57
N TYR A 91 27.11 -9.85 19.52
CA TYR A 91 26.61 -11.23 19.48
C TYR A 91 25.89 -11.58 20.78
N ASP A 92 26.48 -11.23 21.93
CA ASP A 92 25.91 -11.46 23.26
C ASP A 92 24.61 -10.67 23.44
N ASP A 93 24.60 -9.37 23.12
CA ASP A 93 23.42 -8.50 23.19
C ASP A 93 22.28 -9.02 22.29
N LYS A 94 22.60 -9.51 21.07
CA LYS A 94 21.58 -10.13 20.19
C LYS A 94 21.05 -11.44 20.77
N THR A 95 21.90 -12.22 21.41
CA THR A 95 21.51 -13.47 22.07
C THR A 95 20.57 -13.18 23.24
N GLU A 96 20.85 -12.15 24.04
CA GLU A 96 19.98 -11.69 25.13
C GLU A 96 18.60 -11.24 24.61
N ILE A 97 18.55 -10.50 23.51
CA ILE A 97 17.27 -10.12 22.88
C ILE A 97 16.52 -11.37 22.42
N ILE A 98 17.19 -12.34 21.79
CA ILE A 98 16.57 -13.60 21.36
C ILE A 98 15.98 -14.34 22.57
N GLN A 99 16.75 -14.49 23.65
CA GLN A 99 16.28 -15.13 24.88
C GLN A 99 15.11 -14.38 25.52
N THR A 100 15.14 -13.04 25.50
CA THR A 100 14.03 -12.21 25.97
C THR A 100 12.77 -12.46 25.15
N VAL A 101 12.90 -12.48 23.82
CA VAL A 101 11.78 -12.78 22.90
C VAL A 101 11.23 -14.17 23.18
N GLU A 102 12.09 -15.18 23.30
CA GLU A 102 11.70 -16.54 23.65
C GLU A 102 10.96 -16.58 24.99
N GLN A 103 11.43 -15.85 26.00
CA GLN A 103 10.79 -15.79 27.32
C GLN A 103 9.42 -15.11 27.29
N VAL A 104 9.30 -13.92 26.67
CA VAL A 104 8.03 -13.18 26.63
C VAL A 104 6.99 -13.84 25.72
N THR A 105 7.45 -14.63 24.75
CA THR A 105 6.59 -15.43 23.86
C THR A 105 6.43 -16.88 24.32
N ALA A 106 7.09 -17.32 25.41
CA ALA A 106 7.08 -18.71 25.86
C ALA A 106 5.67 -19.25 26.14
N ASN A 107 4.79 -18.37 26.63
CA ASN A 107 3.40 -18.70 26.94
C ASN A 107 2.42 -18.20 25.86
N MET A 108 2.93 -17.63 24.75
CA MET A 108 2.08 -17.27 23.62
C MET A 108 1.79 -18.53 22.83
N ASP A 109 0.68 -19.16 23.16
CA ASP A 109 0.12 -20.21 22.34
C ASP A 109 -0.57 -19.58 21.12
N VAL A 110 0.01 -19.78 19.95
CA VAL A 110 -0.56 -19.39 18.65
C VAL A 110 -1.26 -20.55 17.96
N SER A 111 -1.38 -21.71 18.63
CA SER A 111 -2.19 -22.81 18.13
C SER A 111 -3.67 -22.45 18.22
N SER A 112 -4.45 -22.97 17.28
CA SER A 112 -5.89 -22.80 17.30
C SER A 112 -6.47 -23.51 18.52
N LEU A 113 -7.41 -22.86 19.20
CA LEU A 113 -8.05 -23.42 20.38
C LEU A 113 -9.00 -24.56 19.96
N PRO A 114 -8.94 -25.74 20.61
CA PRO A 114 -9.84 -26.83 20.29
C PRO A 114 -11.29 -26.44 20.62
N LEU A 115 -12.18 -26.66 19.66
CA LEU A 115 -13.61 -26.34 19.74
C LEU A 115 -14.42 -27.63 19.58
N THR A 116 -15.21 -27.95 20.60
CA THR A 116 -16.17 -29.06 20.57
C THR A 116 -17.57 -28.50 20.48
N ILE A 117 -18.34 -28.98 19.48
CA ILE A 117 -19.73 -28.58 19.25
C ILE A 117 -20.60 -29.85 19.34
N VAL A 118 -21.53 -29.86 20.28
CA VAL A 118 -22.48 -30.96 20.49
C VAL A 118 -23.90 -30.44 20.34
N LEU A 119 -24.64 -31.01 19.40
CA LEU A 119 -26.04 -30.66 19.16
C LEU A 119 -26.96 -31.78 19.67
N THR A 120 -27.97 -31.40 20.44
CA THR A 120 -28.95 -32.32 21.05
C THR A 120 -30.37 -31.78 20.95
N GLY A 121 -31.34 -32.69 20.94
CA GLY A 121 -32.77 -32.34 21.05
C GLY A 121 -33.70 -33.38 20.42
N GLN A 122 -34.92 -33.43 20.94
CA GLN A 122 -35.98 -34.33 20.48
C GLN A 122 -37.17 -33.56 19.91
N GLU A 123 -38.11 -34.26 19.27
CA GLU A 123 -39.35 -33.64 18.80
C GLU A 123 -40.11 -33.00 19.97
N GLY A 124 -40.49 -31.74 19.82
CA GLY A 124 -41.15 -30.95 20.88
C GLY A 124 -40.19 -30.26 21.86
N GLU A 125 -38.88 -30.50 21.77
CA GLU A 125 -37.85 -29.81 22.55
C GLU A 125 -37.13 -28.74 21.73
N LEU A 126 -36.44 -27.80 22.38
CA LEU A 126 -35.57 -26.86 21.70
C LEU A 126 -34.29 -27.56 21.20
N LEU A 127 -33.74 -27.11 20.09
CA LEU A 127 -32.40 -27.48 19.65
C LEU A 127 -31.39 -26.86 20.61
N SER A 128 -30.58 -27.68 21.26
CA SER A 128 -29.51 -27.25 22.16
C SER A 128 -28.15 -27.45 21.49
N ILE A 129 -27.31 -26.42 21.50
CA ILE A 129 -25.92 -26.44 21.03
C ILE A 129 -25.02 -26.18 22.23
N SER A 130 -24.33 -27.23 22.69
CA SER A 130 -23.30 -27.14 23.70
C SER A 130 -21.95 -26.88 23.04
N VAL A 131 -21.30 -25.81 23.45
CA VAL A 131 -20.02 -25.35 22.89
C VAL A 131 -18.97 -25.35 24.00
N THR A 132 -17.86 -26.03 23.75
CA THR A 132 -16.77 -26.15 24.74
C THR A 132 -15.44 -25.78 24.09
N THR A 133 -14.71 -24.88 24.75
CA THR A 133 -13.32 -24.50 24.47
C THR A 133 -12.49 -24.68 25.76
N PRO A 134 -11.15 -24.60 25.73
CA PRO A 134 -10.34 -24.71 26.96
C PRO A 134 -10.73 -23.72 28.04
N ASN A 135 -11.20 -22.54 27.64
CA ASN A 135 -11.44 -21.42 28.55
C ASN A 135 -12.92 -21.20 28.85
N HIS A 136 -13.83 -21.72 28.02
CA HIS A 136 -15.25 -21.38 28.07
C HIS A 136 -16.13 -22.59 27.78
N HIS A 137 -17.28 -22.62 28.46
CA HIS A 137 -18.38 -23.53 28.14
C HIS A 137 -19.67 -22.75 28.15
N PHE A 138 -20.49 -22.93 27.11
CA PHE A 138 -21.80 -22.30 27.03
C PHE A 138 -22.76 -23.13 26.18
N VAL A 139 -24.05 -22.93 26.43
CA VAL A 139 -25.13 -23.59 25.71
C VAL A 139 -25.99 -22.53 25.05
N LEU A 140 -26.35 -22.77 23.79
CA LEU A 140 -27.30 -21.96 23.03
C LEU A 140 -28.52 -22.81 22.69
N CYS A 141 -29.71 -22.21 22.72
CA CYS A 141 -30.96 -22.90 22.40
C CYS A 141 -31.68 -22.19 21.26
N SER A 142 -32.34 -22.95 20.39
CA SER A 142 -33.28 -22.39 19.43
C SER A 142 -34.47 -21.73 20.14
N ASP A 143 -35.17 -20.83 19.43
CA ASP A 143 -36.37 -20.18 19.95
C ASP A 143 -37.61 -21.07 19.71
N SER A 144 -37.61 -21.82 18.60
CA SER A 144 -38.64 -22.80 18.26
C SER A 144 -38.27 -24.20 18.70
N VAL A 145 -39.30 -24.99 19.03
CA VAL A 145 -39.17 -26.44 19.23
C VAL A 145 -38.90 -27.17 17.91
N LEU A 146 -38.12 -28.23 17.99
CA LEU A 146 -37.84 -29.18 16.93
C LEU A 146 -39.13 -29.88 16.51
N ARG A 147 -39.36 -29.96 15.20
CA ARG A 147 -40.55 -30.60 14.61
C ARG A 147 -40.14 -31.71 13.66
N ALA A 148 -40.90 -32.80 13.66
CA ALA A 148 -40.77 -33.82 12.63
C ALA A 148 -41.00 -33.21 11.23
N SER A 149 -40.11 -33.49 10.31
CA SER A 149 -40.19 -33.04 8.93
C SER A 149 -39.47 -34.00 8.00
N ASN A 150 -40.04 -34.21 6.82
CA ASN A 150 -39.42 -34.96 5.74
C ASN A 150 -38.67 -34.05 4.75
N LYS A 151 -38.67 -32.74 4.99
CA LYS A 151 -38.00 -31.71 4.18
C LYS A 151 -37.14 -30.82 5.07
N GLN A 152 -35.94 -30.46 4.62
CA GLN A 152 -35.01 -29.59 5.37
C GLN A 152 -34.66 -30.16 6.76
N THR A 153 -34.31 -31.45 6.79
CA THR A 153 -33.92 -32.15 8.02
C THR A 153 -32.54 -31.70 8.51
N LEU A 154 -32.36 -31.74 9.84
CA LEU A 154 -31.09 -31.45 10.50
C LEU A 154 -30.13 -32.63 10.37
N THR A 155 -29.47 -32.76 9.21
CA THR A 155 -28.44 -33.79 9.00
C THR A 155 -27.10 -33.33 9.57
N HIS A 156 -26.24 -34.29 9.94
CA HIS A 156 -24.88 -34.04 10.40
C HIS A 156 -24.10 -33.17 9.38
N ASP A 157 -24.02 -33.59 8.11
CA ASP A 157 -23.36 -32.83 7.03
C ASP A 157 -23.84 -31.38 6.89
N MET A 158 -25.14 -31.12 7.06
CA MET A 158 -25.71 -29.78 6.92
C MET A 158 -25.29 -28.87 8.08
N LEU A 159 -25.37 -29.40 9.29
CA LEU A 159 -24.97 -28.71 10.51
C LEU A 159 -23.46 -28.46 10.52
N GLU A 160 -22.66 -29.48 10.22
CA GLU A 160 -21.20 -29.37 10.19
C GLU A 160 -20.76 -28.31 9.18
N LYS A 161 -21.23 -28.37 7.93
CA LYS A 161 -20.92 -27.34 6.91
C LYS A 161 -21.32 -25.92 7.33
N ARG A 162 -22.42 -25.79 8.08
CA ARG A 162 -22.91 -24.48 8.54
C ARG A 162 -21.98 -23.87 9.58
N PHE A 163 -21.56 -24.66 10.56
CA PHE A 163 -20.75 -24.20 11.69
C PHE A 163 -19.23 -24.25 11.40
N GLN A 164 -18.80 -24.96 10.35
CA GLN A 164 -17.39 -25.05 9.95
C GLN A 164 -16.70 -23.69 9.73
N SER A 165 -17.45 -22.66 9.29
CA SER A 165 -16.84 -21.35 9.03
C SER A 165 -16.26 -20.70 10.29
N LEU A 166 -16.72 -21.09 11.49
CA LEU A 166 -16.18 -20.58 12.75
C LEU A 166 -14.76 -21.09 13.04
N ALA A 167 -14.35 -22.21 12.42
CA ALA A 167 -12.97 -22.69 12.45
C ALA A 167 -12.06 -22.00 11.42
N ASN A 168 -12.64 -21.47 10.33
CA ASN A 168 -11.87 -20.86 9.24
C ASN A 168 -11.34 -19.46 9.58
N GLU A 169 -11.71 -18.90 10.74
CA GLU A 169 -11.28 -17.57 11.21
C GLU A 169 -9.93 -17.61 11.97
N GLY A 170 -9.30 -18.78 12.08
CA GLY A 170 -7.91 -18.96 12.54
C GLY A 170 -7.73 -19.12 14.05
N GLU A 171 -8.68 -18.64 14.87
CA GLU A 171 -8.61 -18.74 16.33
C GLU A 171 -9.00 -20.12 16.88
N PHE A 172 -9.96 -20.81 16.25
CA PHE A 172 -10.49 -22.09 16.72
C PHE A 172 -10.31 -23.22 15.70
N GLU A 173 -10.09 -24.43 16.18
CA GLU A 173 -10.10 -25.67 15.38
C GLU A 173 -11.22 -26.58 15.90
N ILE A 174 -12.18 -26.95 15.04
CA ILE A 174 -13.25 -27.88 15.44
C ILE A 174 -12.65 -29.29 15.53
N VAL A 175 -12.44 -29.76 16.76
CA VAL A 175 -11.89 -31.09 17.04
C VAL A 175 -12.98 -32.15 17.20
N GLU A 176 -14.20 -31.74 17.54
CA GLU A 176 -15.35 -32.63 17.62
C GLU A 176 -16.64 -31.90 17.19
N PHE A 177 -17.39 -32.54 16.28
CA PHE A 177 -18.72 -32.11 15.86
C PHE A 177 -19.71 -33.28 15.99
N ASN A 178 -20.56 -33.24 17.02
CA ASN A 178 -21.40 -34.36 17.43
C ASN A 178 -22.89 -34.02 17.33
N THR A 179 -23.63 -34.82 16.56
CA THR A 179 -25.09 -34.70 16.39
C THR A 179 -25.84 -35.96 16.82
N LYS A 180 -25.19 -36.90 17.52
CA LYS A 180 -25.81 -38.19 17.89
C LYS A 180 -26.97 -38.04 18.87
N GLY A 181 -27.03 -36.93 19.61
CA GLY A 181 -28.13 -36.60 20.52
C GLY A 181 -29.33 -35.91 19.84
N LEU A 182 -29.32 -35.80 18.51
CA LEU A 182 -30.46 -35.32 17.72
C LEU A 182 -31.20 -36.50 17.10
N ASN A 183 -32.52 -36.55 17.27
CA ASN A 183 -33.33 -37.54 16.56
C ASN A 183 -33.32 -37.25 15.05
N GLU A 184 -33.46 -38.30 14.25
CA GLU A 184 -33.61 -38.19 12.81
C GLU A 184 -34.90 -37.46 12.42
N ALA A 185 -34.94 -36.94 11.20
CA ALA A 185 -36.11 -36.28 10.62
C ALA A 185 -36.65 -35.06 11.42
N LEU A 186 -35.79 -34.38 12.17
CA LEU A 186 -36.14 -33.13 12.85
C LEU A 186 -35.79 -31.89 12.01
N SER A 187 -36.50 -30.79 12.25
CA SER A 187 -36.27 -29.48 11.64
C SER A 187 -36.50 -28.33 12.62
N VAL A 188 -35.82 -27.22 12.39
CA VAL A 188 -36.00 -25.92 13.04
C VAL A 188 -35.95 -24.84 11.96
N PRO A 189 -36.58 -23.66 12.13
CA PRO A 189 -36.48 -22.59 11.14
C PRO A 189 -35.02 -22.26 10.80
N PHE A 190 -34.72 -22.17 9.51
CA PHE A 190 -33.36 -21.93 9.03
C PHE A 190 -32.75 -20.61 9.54
N ALA A 191 -33.59 -19.59 9.75
CA ALA A 191 -33.18 -18.32 10.34
C ALA A 191 -32.62 -18.50 11.77
N GLU A 192 -33.18 -19.43 12.55
CA GLU A 192 -32.71 -19.72 13.90
C GLU A 192 -31.34 -20.42 13.88
N LEU A 193 -31.06 -21.26 12.88
CA LEU A 193 -29.71 -21.83 12.69
C LEU A 193 -28.66 -20.76 12.35
N ALA A 194 -29.05 -19.70 11.63
CA ALA A 194 -28.16 -18.56 11.37
C ALA A 194 -27.96 -17.74 12.65
N GLN A 195 -29.03 -17.43 13.37
CA GLN A 195 -28.98 -16.73 14.66
C GLN A 195 -28.13 -17.47 15.70
N LEU A 196 -28.29 -18.79 15.83
CA LEU A 196 -27.47 -19.63 16.73
C LEU A 196 -25.98 -19.59 16.37
N LYS A 197 -25.66 -19.57 15.07
CA LYS A 197 -24.29 -19.42 14.59
C LYS A 197 -23.71 -18.05 14.93
N ASP A 198 -24.47 -16.98 14.71
CA ASP A 198 -24.04 -15.62 15.02
C ASP A 198 -23.86 -15.41 16.53
N GLN A 199 -24.77 -15.96 17.34
CA GLN A 199 -24.65 -15.99 18.80
C GLN A 199 -23.42 -16.77 19.26
N MET A 200 -23.15 -17.93 18.64
CA MET A 200 -21.93 -18.68 18.93
C MET A 200 -20.68 -17.88 18.59
N GLY A 201 -20.63 -17.26 17.40
CA GLY A 201 -19.53 -16.38 17.00
C GLY A 201 -19.32 -15.22 17.98
N TYR A 202 -20.39 -14.56 18.42
CA TYR A 202 -20.33 -13.50 19.43
C TYR A 202 -19.75 -13.97 20.77
N ARG A 203 -20.17 -15.16 21.24
CA ARG A 203 -19.69 -15.73 22.50
C ARG A 203 -18.25 -16.19 22.41
N LEU A 204 -17.83 -16.73 21.26
CA LEU A 204 -16.44 -17.11 20.98
C LEU A 204 -15.54 -15.87 20.86
N ASN A 205 -16.04 -14.78 20.28
CA ASN A 205 -15.33 -13.50 20.13
C ASN A 205 -15.42 -12.61 21.40
N GLY A 206 -15.39 -13.21 22.59
CA GLY A 206 -15.31 -12.47 23.87
C GLY A 206 -16.51 -11.57 24.19
N ASN A 207 -17.70 -11.89 23.69
CA ASN A 207 -18.91 -11.04 23.76
C ASN A 207 -18.76 -9.72 22.98
N VAL A 208 -18.02 -9.74 21.87
CA VAL A 208 -17.94 -8.63 20.92
C VAL A 208 -18.53 -9.08 19.60
N ALA A 209 -19.33 -8.21 18.96
CA ALA A 209 -19.88 -8.50 17.64
C ALA A 209 -18.74 -8.74 16.64
N ILE A 210 -18.84 -9.84 15.88
CA ILE A 210 -17.91 -10.09 14.77
C ILE A 210 -18.11 -8.98 13.74
N VAL A 211 -17.03 -8.30 13.37
CA VAL A 211 -17.06 -7.29 12.32
C VAL A 211 -17.23 -8.02 10.99
N ALA A 212 -18.40 -7.86 10.38
CA ALA A 212 -18.65 -8.45 9.07
C ALA A 212 -17.59 -7.94 8.07
N PRO A 213 -17.05 -8.83 7.21
CA PRO A 213 -16.20 -8.39 6.12
C PRO A 213 -16.90 -7.29 5.32
N ILE A 214 -16.18 -6.22 5.00
CA ILE A 214 -16.69 -5.20 4.10
C ILE A 214 -16.97 -5.89 2.77
N GLU A 215 -18.23 -5.89 2.32
CA GLU A 215 -18.53 -6.34 0.97
C GLU A 215 -17.91 -5.32 0.01
N PRO A 216 -16.83 -5.67 -0.73
CA PRO A 216 -16.34 -4.77 -1.75
C PRO A 216 -17.48 -4.55 -2.76
N PRO A 217 -17.60 -3.36 -3.38
CA PRO A 217 -18.56 -3.12 -4.43
C PRO A 217 -18.46 -4.26 -5.43
N LYS A 218 -19.52 -5.06 -5.46
CA LYS A 218 -19.61 -6.15 -6.42
C LYS A 218 -19.58 -5.49 -7.79
N PRO A 219 -18.78 -5.99 -8.73
CA PRO A 219 -18.88 -5.61 -10.13
C PRO A 219 -20.36 -5.51 -10.50
N ARG A 220 -20.90 -4.29 -10.72
CA ARG A 220 -22.32 -4.14 -11.12
C ARG A 220 -22.52 -5.06 -12.32
N ASN A 221 -23.53 -5.93 -12.23
CA ASN A 221 -23.80 -7.04 -13.13
C ASN A 221 -23.30 -6.85 -14.57
N MET A 222 -22.60 -7.87 -15.08
CA MET A 222 -22.15 -8.00 -16.49
C MET A 222 -23.23 -7.72 -17.55
N ALA A 223 -24.51 -7.70 -17.17
CA ALA A 223 -25.63 -7.40 -18.07
C ALA A 223 -25.66 -5.95 -18.57
N ASN A 224 -25.09 -4.99 -17.82
CA ASN A 224 -25.12 -3.56 -18.16
C ASN A 224 -23.76 -2.95 -18.50
N HIS A 225 -22.67 -3.70 -18.36
CA HIS A 225 -21.38 -3.37 -18.99
C HIS A 225 -21.45 -3.67 -20.49
N ARG A 226 -22.35 -2.98 -21.20
CA ARG A 226 -22.11 -2.75 -22.62
C ARG A 226 -20.78 -2.03 -22.66
N LYS A 227 -19.72 -2.71 -23.13
CA LYS A 227 -18.56 -2.01 -23.70
C LYS A 227 -19.16 -0.87 -24.51
N PRO A 228 -18.87 0.39 -24.20
CA PRO A 228 -19.51 1.49 -24.90
C PRO A 228 -19.20 1.31 -26.38
N THR A 229 -20.22 0.88 -27.13
CA THR A 229 -20.13 0.55 -28.55
C THR A 229 -20.18 1.85 -29.29
N GLY A 230 -19.16 2.14 -30.09
CA GLY A 230 -19.07 3.41 -30.83
C GLY A 230 -18.23 4.50 -30.16
N ILE A 231 -17.41 4.18 -29.14
CA ILE A 231 -16.33 5.10 -28.76
C ILE A 231 -15.30 5.08 -29.88
N ALA A 232 -15.23 6.19 -30.62
CA ALA A 232 -14.10 6.45 -31.50
C ALA A 232 -12.84 6.66 -30.65
N PRO A 233 -11.73 5.98 -30.95
CA PRO A 233 -10.48 6.23 -30.24
C PRO A 233 -10.08 7.70 -30.42
N LYS A 234 -9.85 8.40 -29.32
CA LYS A 234 -9.33 9.77 -29.31
C LYS A 234 -7.83 9.75 -29.07
N LEU A 235 -7.10 10.62 -29.74
CA LEU A 235 -5.68 10.80 -29.47
C LEU A 235 -5.52 11.75 -28.28
N ALA A 236 -4.68 11.36 -27.33
CA ALA A 236 -4.26 12.20 -26.21
C ALA A 236 -2.75 12.46 -26.34
N VAL A 237 -2.35 13.72 -26.28
CA VAL A 237 -0.94 14.13 -26.34
C VAL A 237 -0.57 14.79 -25.02
N LEU A 238 0.49 14.33 -24.39
CA LEU A 238 1.09 14.96 -23.21
C LEU A 238 2.38 15.66 -23.65
N THR A 239 2.45 16.98 -23.48
CA THR A 239 3.65 17.79 -23.75
C THR A 239 4.11 18.55 -22.51
N SER A 240 5.40 18.89 -22.45
CA SER A 240 5.97 19.82 -21.46
C SER A 240 6.57 21.06 -22.11
N GLU A 241 6.43 21.21 -23.43
CA GLU A 241 7.10 22.25 -24.22
C GLU A 241 6.10 23.34 -24.63
N PRO A 242 6.28 24.62 -24.24
CA PRO A 242 5.33 25.68 -24.59
C PRO A 242 5.10 25.86 -26.11
N LYS A 243 6.09 25.56 -26.95
CA LYS A 243 5.94 25.62 -28.43
C LYS A 243 4.97 24.58 -28.98
N ASP A 244 4.80 23.47 -28.26
CA ASP A 244 4.01 22.32 -28.68
C ASP A 244 2.52 22.50 -28.35
N VAL A 245 2.12 23.61 -27.69
CA VAL A 245 0.70 23.93 -27.44
C VAL A 245 -0.10 24.13 -28.72
N THR A 246 0.58 24.30 -29.85
CA THR A 246 0.00 24.39 -31.19
C THR A 246 -0.23 23.03 -31.86
N LEU A 247 0.26 21.93 -31.26
CA LEU A 247 0.12 20.56 -31.78
C LEU A 247 -1.33 20.09 -31.66
N GLY A 248 -2.13 20.39 -32.68
CA GLY A 248 -3.51 19.93 -32.82
C GLY A 248 -4.47 20.69 -31.91
N HIS A 249 -5.34 21.49 -32.53
CA HIS A 249 -6.47 22.16 -31.88
C HIS A 249 -7.75 21.61 -32.51
N GLY A 250 -8.68 21.09 -31.71
CA GLY A 250 -9.98 20.58 -32.16
C GLY A 250 -10.50 19.41 -31.31
N ASP A 251 -11.74 18.99 -31.59
CA ASP A 251 -12.47 18.00 -30.79
C ASP A 251 -11.90 16.56 -30.84
N GLU A 252 -10.92 16.32 -31.71
CA GLU A 252 -10.33 14.99 -31.96
C GLU A 252 -9.06 14.69 -31.15
N VAL A 253 -8.39 15.70 -30.60
CA VAL A 253 -7.13 15.54 -29.84
C VAL A 253 -7.19 16.25 -28.50
N ALA A 254 -7.04 15.51 -27.40
CA ALA A 254 -6.89 16.09 -26.07
C ALA A 254 -5.41 16.44 -25.81
N LEU A 255 -5.13 17.71 -25.51
CA LEU A 255 -3.78 18.20 -25.26
C LEU A 255 -3.56 18.46 -23.77
N TYR A 256 -2.76 17.59 -23.16
CA TYR A 256 -2.35 17.69 -21.77
C TYR A 256 -0.99 18.39 -21.66
N TYR A 257 -0.85 19.25 -20.66
CA TYR A 257 0.39 19.93 -20.36
C TYR A 257 0.97 19.42 -19.03
N ALA A 258 2.14 18.79 -19.09
CA ALA A 258 2.84 18.25 -17.93
C ALA A 258 3.36 19.40 -17.05
N MET A 259 2.71 19.61 -15.90
CA MET A 259 3.09 20.65 -14.97
C MET A 259 4.45 20.32 -14.31
N PRO A 260 5.36 21.31 -14.17
CA PRO A 260 6.64 21.08 -13.52
C PRO A 260 6.46 20.89 -12.01
N GLU A 261 7.36 20.13 -11.40
CA GLU A 261 7.30 19.85 -9.96
C GLU A 261 7.59 21.06 -9.08
N GLY A 262 8.26 22.07 -9.63
CA GLY A 262 8.51 23.33 -8.91
C GLY A 262 7.97 24.49 -9.68
N LEU A 263 6.67 24.38 -9.74
CA LEU A 263 5.72 25.31 -10.30
C LEU A 263 5.90 26.73 -9.72
N ALA A 264 6.39 26.89 -8.48
CA ALA A 264 6.56 28.21 -7.87
C ALA A 264 7.42 29.17 -8.70
N MET A 265 8.47 28.68 -9.36
CA MET A 265 9.35 29.53 -10.19
C MET A 265 8.75 29.87 -11.55
N GLU A 266 7.78 29.08 -12.01
CA GLU A 266 7.20 29.16 -13.36
C GLU A 266 5.73 29.60 -13.33
N LEU A 267 5.19 29.90 -12.15
CA LEU A 267 3.78 30.15 -11.91
C LEU A 267 3.22 31.21 -12.85
N GLU A 268 3.84 32.40 -12.90
CA GLU A 268 3.36 33.49 -13.77
C GLU A 268 3.39 33.11 -15.26
N THR A 269 4.44 32.41 -15.70
CA THR A 269 4.57 31.96 -17.09
C THR A 269 3.50 30.92 -17.43
N LEU A 270 3.25 29.97 -16.52
CA LEU A 270 2.25 28.92 -16.70
C LEU A 270 0.83 29.49 -16.66
N VAL A 271 0.52 30.41 -15.75
CA VAL A 271 -0.79 31.08 -15.73
C VAL A 271 -1.03 31.78 -17.08
N ALA A 272 -0.07 32.57 -17.55
CA ALA A 272 -0.19 33.25 -18.85
C ALA A 272 -0.34 32.26 -20.03
N LEU A 273 0.36 31.11 -19.98
CA LEU A 273 0.26 30.07 -21.00
C LEU A 273 -1.16 29.49 -21.07
N PHE A 274 -1.77 29.18 -19.93
CA PHE A 274 -3.10 28.58 -19.88
C PHE A 274 -4.23 29.59 -20.12
N GLU A 275 -4.06 30.85 -19.69
CA GLU A 275 -5.00 31.93 -20.03
C GLU A 275 -5.06 32.17 -21.54
N GLN A 276 -3.93 32.05 -22.24
CA GLN A 276 -3.86 32.16 -23.70
C GLN A 276 -4.34 30.90 -24.43
N ASN A 277 -4.32 29.75 -23.75
CA ASN A 277 -4.64 28.44 -24.33
C ASN A 277 -5.62 27.67 -23.42
N PRO A 278 -6.89 28.10 -23.32
CA PRO A 278 -7.86 27.55 -22.37
C PRO A 278 -8.27 26.09 -22.66
N HIS A 279 -7.84 25.54 -23.80
CA HIS A 279 -8.06 24.14 -24.18
C HIS A 279 -7.02 23.19 -23.56
N LEU A 280 -5.92 23.70 -22.98
CA LEU A 280 -4.91 22.88 -22.33
C LEU A 280 -5.45 22.27 -21.02
N ILE A 281 -5.17 20.99 -20.84
CA ILE A 281 -5.52 20.27 -19.61
C ILE A 281 -4.26 20.14 -18.75
N PRO A 282 -4.18 20.77 -17.55
CA PRO A 282 -2.99 20.68 -16.71
C PRO A 282 -2.88 19.26 -16.14
N TRP A 283 -1.68 18.68 -16.24
CA TRP A 283 -1.33 17.39 -15.67
C TRP A 283 -0.34 17.58 -14.52
N PHE A 284 -0.83 17.50 -13.29
CA PHE A 284 -0.02 17.70 -12.09
C PHE A 284 0.84 16.46 -11.75
N PRO A 285 2.12 16.66 -11.36
CA PRO A 285 3.02 15.59 -11.00
C PRO A 285 2.68 15.02 -9.60
N ALA A 286 3.25 13.87 -9.26
CA ALA A 286 3.00 13.23 -7.96
C ALA A 286 3.60 14.03 -6.79
N ILE A 287 4.70 14.74 -7.03
CA ILE A 287 5.45 15.42 -5.98
C ILE A 287 5.35 16.93 -6.17
N LEU A 288 4.65 17.55 -5.24
CA LEU A 288 4.57 19.00 -5.03
C LEU A 288 4.69 19.20 -3.51
N ILE A 289 5.71 19.94 -3.06
CA ILE A 289 6.02 20.08 -1.64
C ILE A 289 6.32 21.55 -1.34
N GLY A 290 5.84 22.03 -0.20
CA GLY A 290 6.10 23.39 0.28
C GLY A 290 5.52 24.44 -0.67
N GLU A 291 6.34 25.42 -1.03
CA GLU A 291 5.96 26.51 -1.95
C GLU A 291 5.43 26.02 -3.30
N ASN A 292 5.90 24.87 -3.79
CA ASN A 292 5.49 24.35 -5.09
C ASN A 292 4.08 23.74 -5.06
N TYR A 293 3.68 23.20 -3.90
CA TYR A 293 2.28 22.82 -3.67
C TYR A 293 1.40 24.07 -3.57
N GLN A 294 1.84 25.10 -2.84
CA GLN A 294 1.09 26.36 -2.73
C GLN A 294 0.91 27.04 -4.09
N ALA A 295 1.95 27.09 -4.91
CA ALA A 295 1.87 27.62 -6.26
C ALA A 295 0.91 26.80 -7.15
N ALA A 296 0.85 25.47 -6.98
CA ALA A 296 -0.09 24.64 -7.72
C ALA A 296 -1.55 24.94 -7.33
N VAL A 297 -1.81 25.20 -6.05
CA VAL A 297 -3.13 25.66 -5.57
C VAL A 297 -3.45 27.03 -6.16
N GLU A 298 -2.52 27.99 -6.07
CA GLU A 298 -2.70 29.33 -6.64
C GLU A 298 -2.96 29.29 -8.16
N PHE A 299 -2.23 28.43 -8.89
CA PHE A 299 -2.47 28.22 -10.32
C PHE A 299 -3.90 27.76 -10.59
N ILE A 300 -4.41 26.78 -9.82
CA ILE A 300 -5.78 26.27 -9.98
C ILE A 300 -6.81 27.38 -9.69
N GLU A 301 -6.58 28.18 -8.65
CA GLU A 301 -7.47 29.29 -8.28
C GLU A 301 -7.52 30.41 -9.33
N ARG A 302 -6.38 30.68 -9.99
CA ARG A 302 -6.25 31.72 -11.03
C ARG A 302 -6.78 31.25 -12.37
N VAL A 303 -6.33 30.09 -12.84
CA VAL A 303 -6.65 29.56 -14.18
C VAL A 303 -8.04 28.96 -14.24
N LYS A 304 -8.49 28.32 -13.16
CA LYS A 304 -9.79 27.60 -13.07
C LYS A 304 -10.04 26.70 -14.29
N PRO A 305 -9.14 25.74 -14.57
CA PRO A 305 -9.28 24.85 -15.72
C PRO A 305 -10.60 24.08 -15.63
N GLN A 306 -11.24 23.81 -16.77
CA GLN A 306 -12.47 23.01 -16.80
C GLN A 306 -12.24 21.58 -16.29
N GLN A 307 -11.06 21.03 -16.59
CA GLN A 307 -10.64 19.71 -16.16
C GLN A 307 -9.14 19.70 -15.87
N LEU A 308 -8.68 18.83 -14.97
CA LEU A 308 -7.26 18.54 -14.76
C LEU A 308 -6.97 17.04 -14.60
N VAL A 309 -5.72 16.65 -14.82
CA VAL A 309 -5.19 15.33 -14.46
C VAL A 309 -4.22 15.51 -13.31
N THR A 310 -4.22 14.62 -12.32
CA THR A 310 -3.27 14.72 -11.21
C THR A 310 -2.76 13.38 -10.73
N ASN A 311 -1.44 13.32 -10.51
CA ASN A 311 -0.76 12.24 -9.82
C ASN A 311 -0.61 12.49 -8.31
N ASN A 312 -1.21 13.56 -7.77
CA ASN A 312 -1.11 14.00 -6.39
C ASN A 312 -2.49 14.12 -5.74
N ASN A 313 -2.72 13.36 -4.66
CA ASN A 313 -4.00 13.35 -3.94
C ASN A 313 -4.36 14.69 -3.30
N GLY A 314 -3.36 15.49 -2.89
CA GLY A 314 -3.59 16.83 -2.37
C GLY A 314 -4.15 17.78 -3.43
N ILE A 315 -3.68 17.67 -4.68
CA ILE A 315 -4.25 18.43 -5.81
C ILE A 315 -5.61 17.87 -6.23
N ALA A 316 -5.82 16.56 -6.18
CA ALA A 316 -7.14 15.97 -6.42
C ALA A 316 -8.19 16.52 -5.44
N TYR A 317 -7.81 16.63 -4.16
CA TYR A 317 -8.66 17.22 -3.14
C TYR A 317 -8.96 18.71 -3.40
N VAL A 318 -7.97 19.48 -3.84
CA VAL A 318 -8.15 20.89 -4.24
C VAL A 318 -9.12 20.97 -5.43
N ALA A 319 -8.95 20.15 -6.47
CA ALA A 319 -9.86 20.11 -7.61
C ALA A 319 -11.31 19.83 -7.17
N TYR A 320 -11.48 18.84 -6.29
CA TYR A 320 -12.77 18.50 -5.69
C TYR A 320 -13.39 19.69 -4.93
N GLN A 321 -12.63 20.40 -4.09
CA GLN A 321 -13.11 21.55 -3.34
C GLN A 321 -13.54 22.73 -4.24
N HIS A 322 -12.87 22.89 -5.38
CA HIS A 322 -13.18 23.94 -6.36
C HIS A 322 -14.17 23.50 -7.44
N GLU A 323 -14.78 22.31 -7.32
CA GLU A 323 -15.71 21.74 -8.29
C GLU A 323 -15.14 21.65 -9.71
N ILE A 324 -13.83 21.41 -9.83
CA ILE A 324 -13.13 21.19 -11.09
C ILE A 324 -13.15 19.69 -11.40
N ASP A 325 -13.53 19.34 -12.63
CA ASP A 325 -13.48 17.96 -13.08
C ASP A 325 -12.04 17.46 -13.03
N TRP A 326 -11.82 16.29 -12.44
CA TRP A 326 -10.46 15.76 -12.34
C TRP A 326 -10.37 14.29 -12.67
N ILE A 327 -9.22 13.92 -13.22
CA ILE A 327 -8.87 12.56 -13.61
C ILE A 327 -7.67 12.10 -12.77
N ALA A 328 -7.80 10.92 -12.18
CA ALA A 328 -6.71 10.26 -11.47
C ALA A 328 -5.59 9.87 -12.46
N GLY A 329 -4.42 10.46 -12.30
CA GLY A 329 -3.25 10.15 -13.12
C GLY A 329 -2.67 8.76 -12.83
N SER A 330 -1.81 8.28 -13.72
CA SER A 330 -1.30 6.90 -13.70
C SER A 330 -0.44 6.55 -12.47
N TYR A 331 0.10 7.55 -11.76
CA TYR A 331 0.90 7.31 -10.54
C TYR A 331 0.07 7.16 -9.26
N LEU A 332 -1.27 7.28 -9.36
CA LEU A 332 -2.17 6.90 -8.27
C LEU A 332 -2.38 5.37 -8.20
N ASN A 333 -1.81 4.61 -9.14
CA ASN A 333 -1.70 3.14 -9.10
C ASN A 333 -3.05 2.43 -8.88
N ILE A 334 -4.10 2.87 -9.57
CA ILE A 334 -5.43 2.27 -9.45
C ILE A 334 -5.45 0.90 -10.14
N THR A 335 -5.70 -0.16 -9.35
CA THR A 335 -5.60 -1.57 -9.79
C THR A 335 -6.93 -2.33 -9.80
N ASN A 336 -8.02 -1.75 -9.27
CA ASN A 336 -9.27 -2.46 -9.05
C ASN A 336 -10.50 -1.52 -9.07
N SER A 337 -11.69 -2.10 -9.21
CA SER A 337 -12.96 -1.37 -9.30
C SER A 337 -13.34 -0.63 -8.01
N PHE A 338 -12.92 -1.12 -6.84
CA PHE A 338 -13.24 -0.49 -5.56
C PHE A 338 -12.57 0.88 -5.44
N SER A 339 -11.29 0.96 -5.80
CA SER A 339 -10.57 2.23 -5.84
C SER A 339 -11.20 3.22 -6.81
N LEU A 340 -11.67 2.76 -7.99
CA LEU A 340 -12.39 3.62 -8.95
C LEU A 340 -13.69 4.17 -8.35
N GLN A 341 -14.49 3.30 -7.74
CA GLN A 341 -15.76 3.70 -7.12
C GLN A 341 -15.53 4.69 -5.98
N CYS A 342 -14.52 4.45 -5.13
CA CYS A 342 -14.15 5.33 -4.03
C CYS A 342 -13.82 6.75 -4.50
N ILE A 343 -12.95 6.91 -5.50
CA ILE A 343 -12.61 8.27 -5.98
C ILE A 343 -13.76 8.96 -6.72
N ALA A 344 -14.65 8.18 -7.34
CA ALA A 344 -15.86 8.72 -7.97
C ALA A 344 -16.86 9.22 -6.92
N ASP A 345 -17.13 8.43 -5.87
CA ASP A 345 -18.15 8.74 -4.87
C ASP A 345 -17.69 9.80 -3.86
N GLU A 346 -16.48 9.63 -3.32
CA GLU A 346 -15.97 10.48 -2.22
C GLU A 346 -15.38 11.80 -2.72
N PHE A 347 -14.81 11.81 -3.93
CA PHE A 347 -14.05 12.94 -4.46
C PHE A 347 -14.52 13.41 -5.83
N LYS A 348 -15.65 12.87 -6.35
CA LYS A 348 -16.25 13.26 -7.63
C LYS A 348 -15.30 13.18 -8.84
N ALA A 349 -14.32 12.28 -8.80
CA ALA A 349 -13.43 12.04 -9.93
C ALA A 349 -14.24 11.68 -11.19
N LYS A 350 -13.84 12.22 -12.34
CA LYS A 350 -14.47 11.96 -13.64
C LYS A 350 -13.76 10.88 -14.44
N GLY A 351 -12.56 10.49 -14.04
CA GLY A 351 -11.82 9.46 -14.73
C GLY A 351 -10.59 8.97 -14.00
N ALA A 352 -9.97 7.93 -14.53
CA ALA A 352 -8.72 7.39 -14.02
C ALA A 352 -7.88 6.73 -15.12
N PHE A 353 -6.57 6.93 -15.03
CA PHE A 353 -5.58 6.08 -15.66
C PHE A 353 -5.40 4.81 -14.84
N ILE A 354 -5.67 3.66 -15.46
CA ILE A 354 -5.44 2.36 -14.84
C ILE A 354 -3.94 2.10 -14.73
N SER A 355 -3.52 1.47 -13.63
CA SER A 355 -2.12 1.13 -13.39
C SER A 355 -1.55 0.26 -14.51
N ASN A 356 -0.33 0.60 -14.95
CA ASN A 356 0.43 -0.21 -15.90
C ASN A 356 0.98 -1.51 -15.27
N GLU A 357 0.84 -1.69 -13.96
CA GLU A 357 1.28 -2.90 -13.25
C GLU A 357 0.30 -4.07 -13.41
N ILE A 358 -0.93 -3.80 -13.82
CA ILE A 358 -1.95 -4.84 -14.04
C ILE A 358 -2.06 -5.23 -15.51
N ASN A 359 -2.22 -6.52 -15.76
CA ASN A 359 -2.29 -7.04 -17.13
C ASN A 359 -3.73 -7.05 -17.66
N ARG A 360 -3.88 -7.28 -18.98
CA ARG A 360 -5.19 -7.34 -19.65
C ARG A 360 -6.21 -8.27 -18.97
N LYS A 361 -5.80 -9.41 -18.40
CA LYS A 361 -6.72 -10.33 -17.72
C LYS A 361 -7.24 -9.76 -16.40
N GLN A 362 -6.46 -8.88 -15.75
CA GLN A 362 -6.85 -8.16 -14.54
C GLN A 362 -7.68 -6.92 -14.86
N ILE A 363 -7.41 -6.23 -15.97
CA ILE A 363 -8.18 -5.06 -16.43
C ILE A 363 -9.58 -5.47 -16.89
N ASN A 364 -9.71 -6.56 -17.66
CA ASN A 364 -10.98 -6.98 -18.25
C ASN A 364 -12.17 -7.12 -17.27
N PRO A 365 -12.02 -7.69 -16.05
CA PRO A 365 -13.10 -7.79 -15.08
C PRO A 365 -13.35 -6.50 -14.28
N MET A 366 -12.57 -5.43 -14.49
CA MET A 366 -12.77 -4.17 -13.77
C MET A 366 -14.10 -3.52 -14.15
N VAL A 367 -14.76 -2.94 -13.16
CA VAL A 367 -16.00 -2.20 -13.32
C VAL A 367 -15.71 -0.72 -13.17
N CYS A 368 -16.10 0.01 -14.21
CA CYS A 368 -16.03 1.47 -14.25
C CYS A 368 -17.31 2.04 -13.61
N PRO A 369 -17.20 3.09 -12.77
CA PRO A 369 -18.35 3.86 -12.30
C PRO A 369 -19.14 4.49 -13.46
N GLU A 370 -20.37 4.92 -13.19
CA GLU A 370 -21.18 5.65 -14.17
C GLU A 370 -20.59 7.04 -14.46
N ASN A 371 -20.65 7.49 -15.72
CA ASN A 371 -20.08 8.76 -16.19
C ASN A 371 -18.59 8.94 -15.84
N PHE A 372 -17.83 7.84 -15.93
CA PHE A 372 -16.43 7.79 -15.55
C PHE A 372 -15.56 7.31 -16.72
N GLU A 373 -14.46 8.01 -16.99
CA GLU A 373 -13.56 7.72 -18.09
C GLU A 373 -12.36 6.88 -17.66
N LEU A 374 -12.11 5.77 -18.36
CA LEU A 374 -10.92 4.95 -18.13
C LEU A 374 -9.88 5.16 -19.21
N TYR A 375 -8.67 5.42 -18.75
CA TYR A 375 -7.50 5.62 -19.58
C TYR A 375 -6.54 4.46 -19.36
N TYR A 376 -5.90 4.00 -20.43
CA TYR A 376 -4.79 3.06 -20.35
C TYR A 376 -3.65 3.60 -21.18
N SER A 377 -2.47 3.69 -20.57
CA SER A 377 -1.34 4.31 -21.22
C SER A 377 -0.62 3.30 -22.11
N ILE A 378 -0.53 3.60 -23.41
CA ILE A 378 0.13 2.74 -24.41
C ILE A 378 1.61 3.10 -24.49
N TYR A 379 1.93 4.39 -24.62
CA TYR A 379 3.30 4.88 -24.75
C TYR A 379 3.52 6.11 -23.87
N HIS A 380 4.33 5.94 -22.82
CA HIS A 380 4.87 7.05 -22.04
C HIS A 380 6.11 6.60 -21.24
N PRO A 381 6.97 7.53 -20.78
CA PRO A 381 8.03 7.20 -19.84
C PRO A 381 7.44 6.64 -18.54
N LEU A 382 7.90 5.44 -18.14
CA LEU A 382 7.58 4.87 -16.83
C LEU A 382 8.58 5.41 -15.80
N MET A 383 8.09 6.24 -14.87
CA MET A 383 8.87 6.66 -13.71
C MET A 383 8.99 5.48 -12.75
N MET A 384 10.21 4.96 -12.63
CA MET A 384 10.52 3.81 -11.75
C MET A 384 10.99 4.26 -10.37
N LEU A 385 11.66 5.42 -10.29
CA LEU A 385 12.18 5.96 -9.05
C LEU A 385 12.25 7.50 -9.10
N MET A 386 11.75 8.13 -8.05
CA MET A 386 12.07 9.52 -7.72
C MET A 386 12.80 9.53 -6.38
N SER A 387 13.93 10.23 -6.31
CA SER A 387 14.74 10.29 -5.11
C SER A 387 15.19 11.72 -4.85
N ARG A 388 15.11 12.16 -3.59
CA ARG A 388 15.82 13.37 -3.15
C ARG A 388 17.33 13.16 -3.14
N GLN A 389 17.77 11.94 -2.89
CA GLN A 389 19.19 11.61 -2.87
C GLN A 389 19.74 11.47 -4.28
N CYS A 390 20.85 12.16 -4.55
CA CYS A 390 21.55 12.04 -5.82
C CYS A 390 22.31 10.71 -5.92
N LEU A 391 21.80 9.78 -6.73
CA LEU A 391 22.47 8.49 -6.97
C LEU A 391 23.85 8.63 -7.63
N PHE A 392 24.18 9.79 -8.21
CA PHE A 392 25.51 10.04 -8.78
C PHE A 392 26.63 10.10 -7.73
N HIS A 393 26.32 10.31 -6.45
CA HIS A 393 27.32 10.14 -5.39
C HIS A 393 27.89 8.72 -5.39
N GLN A 394 27.03 7.71 -5.58
CA GLN A 394 27.40 6.29 -5.53
C GLN A 394 27.72 5.70 -6.91
N THR A 395 26.97 6.08 -7.94
CA THR A 395 27.06 5.43 -9.26
C THR A 395 28.22 5.94 -10.11
N VAL A 396 28.57 7.23 -10.00
CA VAL A 396 29.66 7.85 -10.78
C VAL A 396 30.72 8.53 -9.91
N GLY A 397 30.66 8.34 -8.58
CA GLY A 397 31.61 8.93 -7.64
C GLY A 397 31.58 10.45 -7.61
N CYS A 398 30.39 11.07 -7.66
CA CYS A 398 30.25 12.52 -7.61
C CYS A 398 30.91 13.10 -6.33
N LYS A 399 31.82 14.06 -6.51
CA LYS A 399 32.61 14.65 -5.42
C LYS A 399 31.85 15.68 -4.57
N GLU A 400 30.70 16.14 -5.05
CA GLU A 400 29.84 17.03 -4.27
C GLU A 400 29.46 16.33 -2.96
N LYS A 401 29.69 17.01 -1.84
CA LYS A 401 29.41 16.42 -0.52
C LYS A 401 27.93 16.50 -0.19
N ARG A 402 27.29 17.58 -0.64
CA ARG A 402 25.89 17.90 -0.40
C ARG A 402 25.20 18.07 -1.74
N PHE A 403 23.98 17.54 -1.82
CA PHE A 403 23.10 17.81 -2.93
C PHE A 403 22.41 19.15 -2.72
N ASP A 404 22.63 20.08 -3.63
CA ASP A 404 22.13 21.44 -3.55
C ASP A 404 21.56 21.94 -4.89
N ASN A 405 21.15 23.19 -4.90
CA ASN A 405 20.54 23.85 -6.05
C ASN A 405 21.50 23.95 -7.25
N LYS A 406 22.81 24.00 -7.02
CA LYS A 406 23.81 24.01 -8.10
C LYS A 406 23.89 22.64 -8.75
N CYS A 407 23.74 21.56 -7.97
CA CYS A 407 23.66 20.22 -8.51
C CYS A 407 22.50 20.09 -9.50
N LEU A 408 21.32 20.67 -9.25
CA LEU A 408 20.19 20.63 -10.18
C LEU A 408 20.45 21.41 -11.49
N ARG A 409 21.10 22.57 -11.41
CA ARG A 409 21.31 23.46 -12.57
C ARG A 409 22.51 23.11 -13.44
N LYS A 410 23.59 22.56 -12.84
CA LYS A 410 24.90 22.46 -13.49
C LYS A 410 25.39 21.02 -13.70
N CYS A 411 24.65 20.02 -13.19
CA CYS A 411 25.08 18.64 -13.30
C CYS A 411 24.47 18.00 -14.56
N ASP A 412 25.33 17.71 -15.52
CA ASP A 412 25.08 17.02 -16.79
C ASP A 412 25.47 15.54 -16.76
N LYS A 413 25.73 15.00 -15.56
CA LYS A 413 26.15 13.62 -15.38
C LYS A 413 25.01 12.69 -15.77
N SER A 414 25.37 11.58 -16.39
CA SER A 414 24.50 10.44 -16.64
C SER A 414 25.24 9.15 -16.28
N ALA A 415 24.50 8.10 -16.00
CA ALA A 415 25.07 6.78 -15.76
C ALA A 415 24.23 5.72 -16.48
N SER A 416 24.81 4.57 -16.79
CA SER A 416 24.07 3.43 -17.33
C SER A 416 24.29 2.22 -16.43
N ILE A 417 23.21 1.56 -16.02
CA ILE A 417 23.25 0.30 -15.29
C ILE A 417 22.97 -0.83 -16.28
N LEU A 418 23.90 -1.75 -16.43
CA LEU A 418 23.67 -3.00 -17.15
C LEU A 418 23.19 -4.03 -16.13
N SER A 419 21.98 -4.56 -16.34
CA SER A 419 21.50 -5.68 -15.54
C SER A 419 22.27 -6.96 -15.87
N LEU A 420 22.29 -7.91 -14.94
CA LEU A 420 22.81 -9.27 -15.16
C LEU A 420 22.04 -10.05 -16.25
N LYS A 421 20.94 -9.49 -16.78
CA LYS A 421 20.12 -10.03 -17.88
C LYS A 421 20.22 -9.19 -19.16
N GLU A 422 21.31 -8.44 -19.32
CA GLU A 422 21.60 -7.59 -20.50
C GLU A 422 20.58 -6.48 -20.81
N ALA A 423 19.56 -6.27 -19.95
CA ALA A 423 18.78 -5.04 -20.01
C ALA A 423 19.67 -3.86 -19.63
N SER A 424 19.80 -2.88 -20.52
CA SER A 424 20.43 -1.59 -20.25
C SER A 424 19.41 -0.65 -19.63
N PHE A 425 19.82 0.04 -18.59
CA PHE A 425 19.06 1.07 -17.93
C PHE A 425 19.86 2.37 -17.97
N VAL A 426 19.26 3.45 -18.42
CA VAL A 426 19.87 4.79 -18.36
C VAL A 426 19.40 5.45 -17.08
N LEU A 427 20.33 5.97 -16.28
CA LEU A 427 20.07 6.91 -15.20
C LEU A 427 20.28 8.31 -15.78
N ASP A 428 19.18 8.94 -16.16
CA ASP A 428 19.16 10.33 -16.57
C ASP A 428 18.63 11.21 -15.43
N LYS A 429 19.19 12.40 -15.29
CA LYS A 429 18.77 13.39 -14.30
C LYS A 429 17.91 14.43 -15.01
N VAL A 430 16.61 14.41 -14.73
CA VAL A 430 15.73 15.49 -15.17
C VAL A 430 15.92 16.70 -14.26
N VAL A 431 16.13 17.87 -14.85
CA VAL A 431 16.19 19.14 -14.10
C VAL A 431 14.84 19.34 -13.45
N THR A 432 14.80 19.22 -12.12
CA THR A 432 13.67 19.68 -11.33
C THR A 432 14.01 21.05 -10.76
N PRO A 433 13.02 21.93 -10.61
CA PRO A 433 13.16 23.20 -9.93
C PRO A 433 13.68 23.09 -8.49
N ILE A 434 14.23 24.21 -8.06
CA ILE A 434 15.31 24.38 -7.08
C ILE A 434 14.98 23.77 -5.71
N ASP A 435 13.74 23.90 -5.28
CA ASP A 435 13.36 23.71 -3.87
C ASP A 435 12.97 22.27 -3.53
N LEU A 436 12.81 21.42 -4.54
CA LEU A 436 12.47 20.02 -4.31
C LEU A 436 13.68 19.12 -4.08
N LEU A 437 14.87 19.56 -4.52
CA LEU A 437 16.09 18.76 -4.48
C LEU A 437 15.82 17.30 -4.87
N MET A 438 15.12 17.08 -5.98
CA MET A 438 14.79 15.75 -6.47
C MET A 438 15.48 15.40 -7.76
N VAL A 439 15.97 14.18 -7.83
CA VAL A 439 16.43 13.56 -9.07
C VAL A 439 15.38 12.52 -9.46
N LYS A 440 14.74 12.76 -10.60
CA LYS A 440 13.96 11.74 -11.29
C LYS A 440 14.93 10.79 -11.97
N PHE A 441 14.76 9.49 -11.76
CA PHE A 441 15.47 8.47 -12.51
C PHE A 441 14.47 7.76 -13.41
N THR A 442 14.52 8.07 -14.70
CA THR A 442 13.72 7.39 -15.71
C THR A 442 14.55 6.24 -16.27
N PHE A 443 14.12 5.01 -16.04
CA PHE A 443 14.82 3.83 -16.53
C PHE A 443 14.33 3.50 -17.94
N TYR A 444 15.13 3.82 -18.95
CA TYR A 444 14.86 3.41 -20.33
C TYR A 444 15.49 2.03 -20.60
N LYS A 445 14.71 1.07 -21.13
CA LYS A 445 15.26 -0.14 -21.75
C LYS A 445 15.47 0.12 -23.24
N ARG A 446 16.72 0.10 -23.70
CA ARG A 446 17.02 0.03 -25.15
C ARG A 446 16.75 -1.39 -25.65
N SER A 447 15.74 -1.59 -26.49
CA SER A 447 15.63 -2.74 -27.38
C SER A 447 15.90 -2.28 -28.82
N ASN A 448 16.75 -3.02 -29.54
CA ASN A 448 17.28 -2.65 -30.85
C ASN A 448 16.29 -2.69 -32.02
N ASN A 449 14.99 -2.87 -31.79
CA ASN A 449 13.93 -2.67 -32.77
C ASN A 449 12.61 -2.66 -31.99
N LEU A 450 11.84 -1.55 -32.10
CA LEU A 450 10.62 -1.28 -31.33
C LEU A 450 10.85 -1.20 -29.80
N ILE A 451 10.25 -0.19 -29.17
CA ILE A 451 10.17 -0.09 -27.71
C ILE A 451 9.28 -1.23 -27.22
N VAL A 452 9.87 -2.27 -26.64
CA VAL A 452 9.16 -3.44 -26.12
C VAL A 452 9.02 -3.32 -24.59
N HIS A 453 7.77 -3.30 -24.13
CA HIS A 453 7.35 -3.39 -22.73
C HIS A 453 7.98 -4.60 -22.02
N LEU A 454 8.26 -4.45 -20.73
CA LEU A 454 8.57 -5.58 -19.85
C LEU A 454 7.46 -5.72 -18.81
N PHE A 455 6.62 -6.73 -19.00
CA PHE A 455 5.94 -7.43 -17.92
C PHE A 455 7.00 -8.10 -17.06
N ALA A 456 7.30 -7.55 -15.89
CA ALA A 456 8.05 -8.25 -14.86
C ALA A 456 7.07 -8.82 -13.83
N PHE A 457 6.59 -10.05 -14.09
CA PHE A 457 6.08 -10.88 -13.01
C PHE A 457 7.24 -11.14 -12.03
N ARG A 458 7.23 -10.49 -10.88
CA ARG A 458 7.79 -11.08 -9.67
C ARG A 458 6.59 -11.61 -8.90
N LYS A 459 6.47 -12.94 -8.80
CA LYS A 459 5.66 -13.59 -7.78
C LYS A 459 6.27 -13.16 -6.43
N THR A 460 5.86 -12.01 -5.91
CA THR A 460 5.90 -11.78 -4.47
C THR A 460 4.76 -12.60 -3.93
N ASN A 461 5.09 -13.76 -3.35
CA ASN A 461 4.14 -14.49 -2.54
C ASN A 461 3.55 -13.50 -1.53
N GLY A 462 2.22 -13.55 -1.45
CA GLY A 462 1.31 -12.77 -0.63
C GLY A 462 1.90 -11.74 0.32
N PHE A 463 1.58 -10.48 0.06
CA PHE A 463 1.07 -9.58 1.09
C PHE A 463 0.02 -8.69 0.43
N SER A 464 -1.24 -9.01 0.69
CA SER A 464 -2.36 -8.09 0.61
C SER A 464 -2.19 -7.06 1.73
N TYR A 465 -2.20 -5.78 1.37
CA TYR A 465 -2.63 -4.72 2.28
C TYR A 465 -4.05 -4.34 1.91
#